data_AF-A0A954E449-F1
#
_entry.id   AF-A0A954E449-F1
#
_cell.length_a   1.000
_cell.length_b   1.000
_cell.length_c   1.000
_cell.angle_alpha   90.00
_cell.angle_beta   90.00
_cell.angle_gamma   90.00
#
_symmetry.space_group_name_H-M   'P 1'
#
loop_
_entity.id
_entity.type
_entity.pdbx_description
1 polymer ?
#
loop_
_entity_poly.entity_id
_entity_poly.type
_entity_poly.pdbx_seq_one_letter_code
_entity_poly.pdbx_strand_id
1 'polypeptide(L)' 'MLYFVATLSRYVLVEAADEAQAQTRTRALPELQRLYDADPPPGGQPFPITIRTSRPATTDEIEIWEWFQD' A
#
# COMPACT_ATOMS: atom_id res chain seq x y z
N MET A 1 5.33 7.15 11.45
CA MET A 1 5.53 5.70 11.67
C MET A 1 5.13 4.98 10.38
N LEU A 2 5.76 3.86 10.03
CA LEU A 2 5.38 3.11 8.83
C LEU A 2 4.19 2.20 9.11
N TYR A 3 3.22 2.24 8.21
CA TYR A 3 2.03 1.40 8.22
C TYR A 3 1.99 0.53 6.99
N PHE A 4 1.71 -0.75 7.21
CA PHE A 4 1.43 -1.72 6.17
C PHE A 4 -0.04 -1.60 5.78
N VAL A 5 -0.30 -1.24 4.51
CA VAL A 5 -1.65 -1.11 3.97
C VAL A 5 -1.80 -2.08 2.80
N ALA A 6 -2.72 -3.04 2.94
CA ALA A 6 -2.91 -4.08 1.95
C ALA A 6 -4.32 -4.06 1.35
N THR A 7 -4.36 -4.33 0.06
CA THR A 7 -5.55 -4.74 -0.70
C THR A 7 -5.56 -6.27 -0.82
N LEU A 8 -6.46 -6.80 -1.65
CA LEU A 8 -6.51 -8.25 -1.92
C LEU A 8 -5.24 -8.77 -2.62
N SER A 9 -4.58 -7.95 -3.44
CA SER A 9 -3.50 -8.42 -4.33
C SER A 9 -2.21 -7.60 -4.24
N ARG A 10 -2.22 -6.48 -3.54
CA ARG A 10 -1.07 -5.56 -3.40
C ARG A 10 -0.99 -5.04 -1.98
N TYR A 11 0.20 -4.59 -1.60
CA TYR A 11 0.39 -3.84 -0.36
C TYR A 11 1.39 -2.71 -0.60
N VAL A 12 1.33 -1.70 0.27
CA VAL A 12 2.25 -0.57 0.32
C VAL A 12 2.62 -0.29 1.77
N LEU A 13 3.78 0.33 1.95
CA LEU A 13 4.19 0.92 3.22
C LEU A 13 4.06 2.43 3.10
N VAL A 14 3.35 3.03 4.05
CA VAL A 14 3.11 4.48 4.06
C VAL A 14 3.45 5.07 5.41
N GLU A 15 4.02 6.27 5.41
CA GLU A 15 4.16 7.04 6.63
C GLU A 15 2.81 7.61 7.08
N ALA A 16 2.44 7.28 8.31
CA ALA A 16 1.27 7.83 8.98
C ALA A 16 1.52 7.98 10.50
N ALA A 17 0.72 8.85 11.12
CA ALA A 17 0.67 9.06 12.56
C ALA A 17 -0.16 7.96 13.26
N ASP A 18 -1.23 7.50 12.62
CA ASP A 18 -2.14 6.48 13.12
C ASP A 18 -2.75 5.62 12.00
N GLU A 19 -3.44 4.55 12.37
CA GLU A 19 -4.07 3.62 11.41
C GLU A 19 -5.16 4.30 10.57
N ALA A 20 -5.91 5.22 11.16
CA ALA A 20 -6.97 5.95 10.47
C ALA A 20 -6.38 6.81 9.34
N GLN A 21 -5.27 7.50 9.60
CA GLN A 21 -4.55 8.28 8.62
C GLN A 21 -3.92 7.38 7.55
N ALA A 22 -3.41 6.20 7.90
CA ALA A 22 -2.87 5.24 6.92
C ALA A 22 -3.94 4.73 5.94
N GLN A 23 -5.19 4.57 6.40
CA GLN A 23 -6.31 4.16 5.54
C GLN A 23 -6.86 5.29 4.65
N THR A 24 -6.46 6.55 4.88
CA THR A 24 -6.98 7.65 4.07
C THR A 24 -6.52 7.56 2.62
N ARG A 25 -7.45 7.94 1.72
CA ARG A 25 -7.19 7.97 0.28
C ARG A 25 -6.00 8.85 -0.12
N THR A 26 -5.57 9.77 0.74
CA THR A 26 -4.51 10.73 0.45
C THR A 26 -3.10 10.14 0.60
N ARG A 27 -2.94 9.01 1.30
CA ARG A 27 -1.63 8.39 1.57
C ARG A 27 -1.43 7.07 0.85
N ALA A 28 -2.30 6.09 1.08
CA ALA A 28 -2.13 4.75 0.50
C ALA A 28 -2.67 4.63 -0.94
N LEU A 29 -3.74 5.34 -1.27
CA LEU A 29 -4.40 5.18 -2.57
C LEU A 29 -3.53 5.57 -3.77
N PRO A 30 -2.72 6.65 -3.76
CA PRO A 30 -1.89 7.03 -4.89
C PRO A 30 -0.83 5.96 -5.19
N GLU A 31 -0.17 5.44 -4.16
CA GLU A 31 0.83 4.39 -4.31
C GLU A 31 0.21 3.06 -4.76
N LEU A 32 -0.96 2.71 -4.21
CA LEU A 32 -1.71 1.54 -4.66
C LEU A 32 -2.13 1.70 -6.12
N GLN A 33 -2.64 2.87 -6.52
CA GLN A 33 -3.02 3.15 -7.90
C GLN A 33 -1.82 2.99 -8.85
N ARG A 34 -0.65 3.53 -8.47
CA ARG A 34 0.59 3.35 -9.23
C ARG A 34 0.95 1.87 -9.43
N LEU A 35 0.78 1.04 -8.41
CA LEU A 35 1.03 -0.41 -8.52
C LEU A 35 0.02 -1.13 -9.41
N TYR A 36 -1.25 -0.72 -9.40
CA TYR A 36 -2.27 -1.28 -10.30
C TYR A 36 -2.11 -0.80 -11.75
N ASP A 37 -1.65 0.43 -11.97
CA ASP A 37 -1.41 0.97 -13.31
C ASP A 37 -0.14 0.37 -13.94
N ALA A 38 0.87 0.03 -13.13
CA ALA A 38 2.10 -0.60 -13.59
C ALA A 38 1.89 -2.06 -14.04
N ASP A 39 0.89 -2.75 -13.47
CA ASP A 39 0.55 -4.13 -13.80
C ASP A 39 -0.98 -4.27 -13.88
N PRO A 40 -1.58 -3.79 -14.99
CA PRO A 40 -3.02 -3.76 -15.15
C PRO A 40 -3.57 -5.18 -15.26
N PRO A 41 -4.78 -5.41 -14.75
CA PRO A 41 -5.37 -6.73 -14.79
C PRO A 41 -5.67 -7.20 -16.23
N PRO A 42 -5.74 -8.52 -16.46
CA PRO A 42 -6.09 -9.07 -17.76
C PRO A 42 -7.43 -8.50 -18.25
N GLY A 43 -7.41 -7.81 -19.39
CA GLY A 43 -8.60 -7.16 -19.96
C GLY A 43 -8.73 -5.65 -19.67
N GLY A 44 -7.78 -5.04 -18.95
CA GLY A 44 -7.63 -3.58 -18.88
C GLY A 44 -8.69 -2.84 -18.07
N GLN A 45 -9.62 -3.53 -17.41
CA GLN A 45 -10.58 -2.89 -16.52
C GLN A 45 -9.96 -2.66 -15.13
N PRO A 46 -9.95 -1.42 -14.61
CA PRO A 46 -9.40 -1.15 -13.28
C PRO A 46 -10.20 -1.87 -12.19
N PHE A 47 -9.52 -2.64 -11.35
CA PHE A 47 -10.16 -3.22 -10.16
C PHE A 47 -10.35 -2.14 -9.08
N PRO A 48 -11.48 -2.15 -8.36
CA PRO A 48 -11.68 -1.22 -7.27
C PRO A 48 -10.64 -1.47 -6.17
N ILE A 49 -9.83 -0.45 -5.88
CA ILE A 49 -8.83 -0.49 -4.80
C ILE A 49 -9.58 -0.49 -3.47
N THR A 50 -9.68 -1.65 -2.85
CA THR A 50 -10.30 -1.84 -1.54
C THR A 50 -9.23 -2.22 -0.52
N ILE A 51 -8.96 -1.33 0.43
CA ILE A 51 -8.07 -1.61 1.56
C ILE A 51 -8.75 -2.65 2.45
N ARG A 52 -8.06 -3.76 2.69
CA ARG A 52 -8.52 -4.88 3.53
C ARG A 52 -7.88 -4.85 4.91
N THR A 53 -6.67 -4.32 5.01
CA THR A 53 -5.90 -4.27 6.25
C THR A 53 -5.06 -3.01 6.28
N SER A 54 -5.01 -2.38 7.45
CA SER A 54 -4.04 -1.36 7.81
C SER A 54 -3.52 -1.72 9.19
N ARG A 55 -2.21 -1.71 9.37
CA ARG A 55 -1.59 -1.94 10.68
C ARG A 55 -0.19 -1.33 10.71
N PRO A 56 0.41 -1.13 11.90
CA PRO A 56 1.83 -0.90 12.01
C PRO A 56 2.63 -1.91 11.18
N ALA A 57 3.60 -1.41 10.44
CA ALA A 57 4.56 -2.26 9.75
C ALA A 57 5.46 -2.96 10.77
N THR A 58 5.78 -4.23 10.52
CA THR A 58 6.78 -4.96 11.30
C THR A 58 8.18 -4.51 10.91
N THR A 59 9.17 -4.76 11.77
CA THR A 59 10.57 -4.44 11.49
C THR A 59 11.05 -5.07 10.19
N ASP A 60 10.80 -6.38 10.00
CA ASP A 60 11.20 -7.10 8.77
C ASP A 60 10.58 -6.49 7.51
N GLU A 61 9.32 -6.06 7.54
CA GLU A 61 8.66 -5.41 6.40
C GLU A 61 9.28 -4.04 6.07
N ILE A 62 9.70 -3.30 7.10
CA ILE A 62 10.40 -2.02 6.94
C ILE A 62 11.77 -2.26 6.33
N GLU A 63 12.55 -3.20 6.87
CA GLU A 63 13.90 -3.52 6.39
C GLU A 63 13.89 -3.97 4.92
N ILE A 64 12.94 -4.84 4.55
CA ILE A 64 12.78 -5.28 3.15
C ILE A 64 12.44 -4.09 2.26
N TRP A 65 11.55 -3.21 2.70
CA TRP A 65 11.17 -2.04 1.91
C TRP A 65 12.31 -1.07 1.72
N GLU A 66 13.06 -0.76 2.78
CA GLU A 66 14.25 0.10 2.72
C GLU A 66 15.28 -0.47 1.73
N TRP A 67 15.50 -1.79 1.74
CA TRP A 67 16.39 -2.44 0.78
C TRP A 67 15.97 -2.27 -0.68
N PHE A 68 14.67 -2.20 -0.97
CA PHE A 68 14.15 -1.97 -2.33
C PHE A 68 14.14 -0.48 -2.75
N GLN A 69 14.42 0.46 -1.84
CA GLN A 69 14.49 1.91 -2.16
C GLN A 69 15.92 2.38 -2.53
N ASP A 70 16.96 1.62 -2.19
CA ASP A 70 18.35 1.85 -2.61
C ASP A 70 18.59 1.42 -4.08
#